data_AF-A0A2H4V214-F1
#
_entry.id   AF-A0A2H4V214-F1
#
_cell.length_a   1.000
_cell.length_b   1.000
_cell.length_c   1.000
_cell.angle_alpha   90.00
_cell.angle_beta   90.00
_cell.angle_gamma   90.00
#
_symmetry.space_group_name_H-M   'P 1'
#
loop_
_entity.id
_entity.type
_entity.pdbx_description
1 polymer ?
#
loop_
_entity_poly.entity_id
_entity_poly.type
_entity_poly.pdbx_seq_one_letter_code
_entity_poly.pdbx_strand_id
1 'polypeptide(L)'
;LMYGVIPQLENELKNQEKVTDSFLKKEVTGDDIANIVSKWTGIPVDNMMHSEKEKLLNMENEIGRRVIGQKDAIEAISNAVRRSRSGVQDTNKPFGSFLFLG
;
A
#
# COMPACT_ATOMS: atom_id res chain seq x y z
N LEU A 1 26.04 -50.83 14.03
CA LEU A 1 26.12 -49.39 13.67
C LEU A 1 25.13 -48.98 12.58
N MET A 2 24.91 -49.75 11.51
CA MET A 2 23.96 -49.38 10.43
C MET A 2 22.47 -49.47 10.78
N TYR A 3 22.05 -50.36 11.67
CA TYR A 3 20.61 -50.65 11.90
C TYR A 3 19.90 -49.75 12.93
N GLY A 4 20.61 -48.85 13.61
CA GLY A 4 20.02 -47.98 14.64
C GLY A 4 20.17 -46.50 14.35
N VAL A 5 21.32 -46.09 13.79
CA VAL A 5 21.66 -44.68 13.61
C VAL A 5 21.00 -44.09 12.36
N ILE A 6 20.91 -44.85 11.26
CA ILE A 6 20.27 -44.38 10.02
C ILE A 6 18.76 -44.16 10.20
N PRO A 7 17.99 -45.09 10.80
CA PRO A 7 16.56 -44.87 11.05
C PRO A 7 16.27 -43.71 12.02
N GLN A 8 17.20 -43.42 12.94
CA GLN A 8 17.08 -42.29 13.85
C GLN A 8 17.30 -40.96 13.12
N LEU A 9 18.38 -40.86 12.33
CA LEU A 9 18.66 -39.68 11.49
C LEU A 9 17.55 -39.43 10.46
N GLU A 10 16.99 -40.49 9.85
CA GLU A 10 15.84 -40.39 8.94
C GLU A 10 14.58 -39.87 9.64
N ASN A 11 14.32 -40.30 10.88
CA ASN A 11 13.20 -39.78 11.67
C ASN A 11 13.42 -38.34 12.14
N GLU A 12 14.65 -37.97 12.51
CA GLU A 12 15.00 -36.59 12.86
C GLU A 12 14.86 -35.65 11.65
N LEU A 13 15.36 -36.04 10.48
CA LEU A 13 15.17 -35.31 9.23
C LEU A 13 13.69 -35.16 8.88
N LYS A 14 12.91 -36.24 8.96
CA LYS A 14 11.47 -36.23 8.65
C LYS A 14 10.67 -35.36 9.63
N ASN A 15 11.09 -35.30 10.90
CA ASN A 15 10.50 -34.41 11.90
C ASN A 15 10.87 -32.95 11.62
N GLN A 16 12.11 -32.66 11.22
CA GLN A 16 12.52 -31.30 10.83
C GLN A 16 11.85 -30.83 9.52
N GLU A 17 11.70 -31.70 8.52
CA GLU A 17 11.00 -31.39 7.26
C GLU A 17 9.52 -31.08 7.51
N LYS A 18 8.82 -31.87 8.34
CA LYS A 18 7.42 -31.61 8.71
C LYS A 18 7.23 -30.28 9.43
N VAL A 19 8.17 -29.92 10.31
CA VAL A 19 8.12 -28.64 11.02
C VAL A 19 8.37 -27.48 10.05
N THR A 20 9.31 -27.63 9.11
CA THR A 20 9.66 -26.60 8.13
C THR A 20 8.52 -26.30 7.15
N ASP A 21 7.80 -27.33 6.67
CA ASP A 21 6.67 -27.15 5.75
C ASP A 21 5.47 -26.44 6.40
N SER A 22 5.32 -26.55 7.73
CA SER A 22 4.24 -25.88 8.48
C SER A 22 4.51 -24.39 8.75
N PHE A 23 5.76 -23.92 8.66
CA PHE A 23 6.13 -22.51 8.85
C PHE A 23 6.19 -21.70 7.54
N LEU A 24 6.18 -22.36 6.39
CA LEU A 24 6.11 -21.70 5.09
C LEU A 24 4.65 -21.37 4.76
N LYS A 25 4.19 -20.16 5.13
CA LYS A 25 3.02 -19.56 4.47
C LYS A 25 3.36 -19.42 2.98
N LYS A 26 2.82 -20.33 2.15
CA LYS A 26 3.04 -20.37 0.68
C LYS A 26 2.22 -19.31 -0.07
N GLU A 27 1.45 -18.48 0.63
CA GLU A 27 0.60 -17.45 0.04
C GLU A 27 1.12 -16.06 0.41
N VAL A 28 1.26 -15.23 -0.62
CA VAL A 28 1.63 -13.82 -0.48
C VAL A 28 0.35 -13.02 -0.22
N THR A 29 0.29 -12.34 0.92
CA THR A 29 -0.85 -11.49 1.29
C THR A 29 -0.63 -10.04 0.86
N GLY A 30 -1.70 -9.24 0.83
CA GLY A 30 -1.60 -7.79 0.57
C GLY A 30 -0.70 -7.07 1.58
N ASP A 31 -0.67 -7.54 2.84
CA ASP A 31 0.17 -6.98 3.90
C ASP A 31 1.66 -7.22 3.63
N ASP A 32 2.02 -8.37 3.07
CA ASP A 32 3.40 -8.69 2.68
C ASP A 32 3.90 -7.74 1.58
N ILE A 33 3.04 -7.45 0.60
CA ILE A 33 3.32 -6.50 -0.48
C ILE A 33 3.45 -5.08 0.09
N ALA A 34 2.50 -4.65 0.94
CA ALA A 34 2.50 -3.32 1.53
C ALA A 34 3.76 -3.08 2.37
N ASN A 35 4.23 -4.08 3.12
CA ASN A 35 5.46 -3.98 3.91
C ASN A 35 6.71 -3.73 3.04
N ILE A 36 6.81 -4.37 1.87
CA ILE A 36 7.93 -4.15 0.95
C ILE A 36 7.84 -2.77 0.32
N VAL A 37 6.67 -2.38 -0.19
CA VAL A 37 6.44 -1.08 -0.83
C VAL A 37 6.64 0.06 0.17
N SER A 38 6.21 -0.11 1.42
CA SER A 38 6.43 0.86 2.50
C SER A 38 7.91 1.10 2.76
N LYS A 39 8.72 0.03 2.84
CA LYS A 39 10.19 0.13 3.01
C LYS A 39 10.87 0.85 1.85
N TRP A 40 10.38 0.70 0.63
CA TRP A 40 10.95 1.36 -0.54
C TRP A 40 10.50 2.82 -0.70
N THR A 41 9.24 3.11 -0.40
CA THR A 41 8.64 4.44 -0.62
C THR A 41 8.72 5.35 0.61
N GLY A 42 8.96 4.78 1.79
CA GLY A 42 8.85 5.47 3.08
C GLY A 42 7.41 5.79 3.51
N ILE A 43 6.40 5.34 2.76
CA ILE A 43 4.99 5.58 3.06
C ILE A 43 4.50 4.50 4.05
N PRO A 44 3.96 4.87 5.23
CA PRO A 44 3.45 3.89 6.20
C PRO A 44 2.39 2.97 5.62
N VAL A 45 2.41 1.69 6.04
CA VAL A 45 1.42 0.68 5.60
C VAL A 45 0.00 1.14 5.92
N ASP A 46 -0.23 1.73 7.10
CA ASP A 46 -1.54 2.28 7.47
C ASP A 46 -2.04 3.29 6.43
N ASN A 47 -1.15 4.17 5.97
CA ASN A 47 -1.48 5.14 4.93
C ASN A 47 -1.75 4.47 3.58
N MET A 48 -1.18 3.30 3.30
CA MET A 48 -1.45 2.53 2.09
C MET A 48 -2.78 1.78 2.16
N MET A 49 -3.17 1.30 3.34
CA MET A 49 -4.41 0.54 3.55
C MET A 49 -5.67 1.40 3.52
N HIS A 50 -5.55 2.72 3.76
CA HIS A 50 -6.68 3.64 3.60
C HIS A 50 -7.23 3.62 2.18
N SER A 51 -8.55 3.46 2.06
CA SER A 51 -9.19 3.42 0.76
C SER A 51 -8.95 4.74 0.00
N GLU A 52 -8.63 4.65 -1.29
CA GLU A 52 -8.44 5.83 -2.13
C GLU A 52 -9.68 6.72 -2.13
N LYS A 53 -10.87 6.11 -2.07
CA LYS A 53 -12.15 6.81 -1.96
C LYS A 53 -12.23 7.69 -0.71
N GLU A 54 -11.87 7.17 0.46
CA GLU A 54 -11.90 7.95 1.71
C GLU A 54 -10.88 9.10 1.69
N LYS A 55 -9.69 8.88 1.12
CA LYS A 55 -8.70 9.95 0.94
C LYS A 55 -9.23 11.08 0.07
N LEU A 56 -9.94 10.75 -1.00
CA LEU A 56 -10.53 11.72 -1.93
C LEU A 56 -11.72 12.49 -1.30
N LEU A 57 -12.48 11.84 -0.43
CA LEU A 57 -13.59 12.47 0.30
C LEU A 57 -13.10 13.44 1.37
N ASN A 58 -11.96 13.16 1.99
CA ASN A 58 -11.38 13.98 3.05
C ASN A 58 -10.31 14.97 2.57
N MET A 59 -10.06 15.03 1.26
CA MET A 59 -8.94 15.77 0.67
C MET A 59 -8.94 17.25 1.05
N GLU A 60 -10.08 17.92 0.94
CA GLU A 60 -10.21 19.34 1.27
C GLU A 60 -9.89 19.61 2.74
N ASN A 61 -10.35 18.74 3.63
CA ASN A 61 -10.10 18.87 5.06
C ASN A 61 -8.62 18.70 5.39
N GLU A 62 -7.96 17.70 4.77
CA GLU A 62 -6.53 17.45 4.97
C GLU A 62 -5.66 18.59 4.44
N ILE A 63 -5.97 19.15 3.27
CA ILE A 63 -5.25 20.30 2.72
C ILE A 63 -5.53 21.56 3.56
N GLY A 64 -6.78 21.75 4.00
CA GLY A 64 -7.20 22.88 4.82
C GLY A 64 -6.53 22.95 6.20
N ARG A 65 -6.04 21.81 6.73
CA ARG A 65 -5.22 21.80 7.96
C ARG A 65 -3.90 22.56 7.79
N ARG A 66 -3.36 22.64 6.57
CA ARG A 66 -2.08 23.30 6.27
C ARG A 66 -2.25 24.63 5.54
N VAL A 67 -3.34 24.78 4.77
CA VAL A 67 -3.59 25.97 3.95
C VAL A 67 -4.81 26.71 4.50
N ILE A 68 -4.57 27.87 5.10
CA ILE A 68 -5.59 28.66 5.80
C ILE A 68 -6.13 29.75 4.86
N GLY A 69 -7.45 29.91 4.82
CA GLY A 69 -8.11 31.02 4.12
C GLY A 69 -8.22 30.89 2.59
N GLN A 70 -7.88 29.74 2.01
CA GLN A 70 -7.88 29.50 0.56
C GLN A 70 -8.89 28.43 0.13
N LYS A 71 -10.12 28.51 0.64
CA LYS A 71 -11.15 27.47 0.43
C LYS A 71 -11.39 27.17 -1.05
N ASP A 72 -11.55 28.20 -1.87
CA ASP A 72 -11.90 28.04 -3.30
C ASP A 72 -10.76 27.39 -4.09
N ALA A 73 -9.50 27.73 -3.78
CA ALA A 73 -8.34 27.10 -4.41
C ALA A 73 -8.23 25.62 -4.03
N ILE A 74 -8.46 25.28 -2.75
CA ILE A 74 -8.44 23.91 -2.25
C ILE A 74 -9.54 23.07 -2.93
N GLU A 75 -10.74 23.63 -3.07
CA GLU A 75 -11.86 22.98 -3.75
C GLU A 75 -11.55 22.74 -5.24
N ALA A 76 -11.00 23.74 -5.94
CA ALA A 76 -10.64 23.61 -7.35
C ALA A 76 -9.61 22.50 -7.60
N ILE A 77 -8.59 22.40 -6.74
CA ILE A 77 -7.56 21.36 -6.81
C ILE A 77 -8.18 19.98 -6.50
N SER A 78 -8.95 19.87 -5.42
CA SER A 78 -9.57 18.61 -5.01
C SER A 78 -10.53 18.08 -6.08
N ASN A 79 -11.28 18.96 -6.74
CA ASN A 79 -12.12 18.61 -7.88
C ASN A 79 -11.33 18.08 -9.08
N ALA A 80 -10.20 18.68 -9.43
CA ALA A 80 -9.36 18.20 -10.52
C ALA A 80 -8.79 16.80 -10.21
N VAL A 81 -8.32 16.58 -8.99
CA VAL A 81 -7.80 15.28 -8.57
C VAL A 81 -8.89 14.21 -8.59
N ARG A 82 -10.10 14.52 -8.11
CA ARG A 82 -11.25 13.58 -8.20
C ARG A 82 -11.61 13.24 -9.65
N ARG A 83 -11.64 14.21 -10.56
CA ARG A 83 -11.91 13.98 -11.99
C ARG A 83 -10.87 13.07 -12.65
N SER A 84 -9.61 13.26 -12.31
CA SER A 84 -8.51 12.41 -12.78
C SER A 84 -8.69 10.96 -12.31
N ARG A 85 -9.04 10.76 -11.03
CA ARG A 85 -9.26 9.42 -10.46
C ARG A 85 -10.53 8.75 -10.93
N SER A 86 -11.57 9.50 -11.28
CA SER A 86 -12.81 8.96 -11.84
C SER A 86 -12.72 8.64 -13.33
N GLY A 87 -11.60 8.92 -14.00
CA GLY A 87 -11.43 8.69 -15.44
C GLY A 87 -12.26 9.63 -16.32
N VAL A 88 -12.80 10.72 -15.77
CA VAL A 88 -13.63 11.70 -16.50
C VAL A 88 -12.74 12.75 -17.18
N GLN A 89 -11.53 12.36 -17.57
CA GLN A 89 -10.50 13.26 -18.10
C GLN A 89 -10.06 12.84 -19.49
N ASP A 90 -9.79 13.85 -20.32
CA ASP A 90 -9.09 13.74 -21.58
C ASP A 90 -7.67 13.18 -21.38
N THR A 91 -7.38 12.03 -21.99
CA THR A 91 -6.10 11.31 -21.87
C THR A 91 -4.90 12.12 -22.36
N ASN A 92 -5.11 13.11 -23.23
CA ASN A 92 -4.05 13.93 -23.80
C ASN A 92 -3.71 15.18 -22.96
N LYS A 93 -4.33 15.36 -21.80
CA LYS A 93 -4.17 16.56 -20.96
C LYS A 93 -3.63 16.22 -19.56
N PRO A 94 -2.91 17.15 -18.90
CA PRO A 94 -2.49 16.96 -17.52
C PRO A 94 -3.69 16.90 -16.55
N PHE A 95 -3.52 16.20 -15.42
CA PHE A 95 -4.57 16.03 -14.39
C PHE A 95 -5.13 17.35 -13.84
N GLY A 96 -4.30 18.39 -13.81
CA GLY A 96 -4.69 19.77 -13.53
C GLY A 96 -3.57 20.72 -13.93
N SER A 97 -3.93 21.89 -14.44
CA SER A 97 -3.00 22.98 -14.71
C SER A 97 -3.47 24.17 -13.91
N PHE A 98 -2.66 24.57 -12.92
CA PHE A 98 -3.00 25.65 -12.00
C PHE A 98 -1.95 26.75 -12.10
N LEU A 99 -2.42 27.99 -12.14
CA LEU A 99 -1.61 29.18 -11.98
C LEU A 99 -2.07 29.88 -10.70
N PHE A 100 -1.23 29.88 -9.68
CA PHE A 100 -1.52 30.60 -8.44
C PHE A 100 -1.06 32.05 -8.60
N LEU A 101 -2.02 32.96 -8.53
CA LEU A 101 -1.81 34.41 -8.52
C LEU A 101 -2.32 34.91 -7.18
N GLY A 102 -1.44 35.56 -6.41
CA GLY A 102 -1.73 36.14 -5.11
C GLY A 102 -1.83 37.64 -5.18
#